data_AF-A0A9D0IEC6-F1
#
_entry.id   AF-A0A9D0IEC6-F1
#
_cell.length_a   1.000
_cell.length_b   1.000
_cell.length_c   1.000
_cell.angle_alpha   90.00
_cell.angle_beta   90.00
_cell.angle_gamma   90.00
#
_symmetry.space_group_name_H-M   'P 1'
#
loop_
_entity.id
_entity.type
_entity.pdbx_description
1 polymer ?
#
loop_
_entity_poly.entity_id
_entity_poly.type
_entity_poly.pdbx_seq_one_letter_code
_entity_poly.pdbx_strand_id
1 'polypeptide(L)' 'MKFLYDFFPILLFFVAYKMYDIYVATAVAMGAAALQTFAFWV' A
#
# COMPACT_ATOMS: atom_id res chain seq x y z
N MET A 1 2.32 -4.46 17.17
CA MET A 1 1.25 -5.25 16.52
C MET A 1 0.18 -4.42 15.80
N LYS A 2 0.39 -3.11 15.58
CA LYS A 2 -0.40 -2.26 14.66
C LYS A 2 0.50 -1.49 13.68
N PHE A 3 1.70 -1.12 14.16
CA PHE A 3 2.75 -0.45 13.40
C PHE A 3 3.02 -1.07 12.01
N LEU A 4 3.45 -2.35 11.93
CA LEU A 4 3.79 -2.97 10.64
C LEU A 4 2.59 -3.07 9.68
N TYR A 5 1.36 -3.15 10.20
CA TYR A 5 0.15 -3.17 9.38
C TYR A 5 -0.08 -1.80 8.73
N ASP A 6 0.12 -0.72 9.47
CA ASP A 6 0.01 0.65 8.95
C ASP A 6 1.09 0.98 7.89
N PHE A 7 2.20 0.24 7.85
CA PHE A 7 3.26 0.42 6.83
C PHE A 7 3.06 -0.41 5.56
N PHE A 8 2.07 -1.31 5.51
CA PHE A 8 1.87 -2.19 4.36
C PHE A 8 1.74 -1.44 3.01
N PRO A 9 0.94 -0.36 2.89
CA PRO A 9 0.83 0.39 1.64
C PRO A 9 2.15 1.06 1.25
N ILE A 10 2.93 1.50 2.23
CA ILE A 10 4.23 2.13 2.02
C ILE A 10 5.28 1.11 1.56
N LEU A 11 5.25 -0.09 2.12
CA LEU A 11 6.15 -1.17 1.71
C LEU A 11 5.90 -1.55 0.25
N LEU A 12 4.62 -1.68 -0.13
CA LEU A 12 4.22 -1.91 -1.52
C LEU A 12 4.59 -0.73 -2.44
N PHE A 13 4.47 0.51 -1.97
CA PHE A 13 4.90 1.69 -2.72
C PHE A 13 6.38 1.59 -3.11
N PHE A 14 7.27 1.29 -2.16
CA PHE A 14 8.71 1.20 -2.45
C PHE A 14 9.05 0.05 -3.41
N VAL A 15 8.36 -1.10 -3.29
CA VAL A 15 8.55 -2.22 -4.22
C VAL A 15 8.07 -1.84 -5.63
N ALA A 16 6.87 -1.26 -5.74
CA ALA A 16 6.31 -0.84 -7.03
C ALA A 16 7.15 0.27 -7.67
N TYR A 17 7.62 1.25 -6.89
CA TYR A 17 8.48 2.32 -7.37
C TYR A 17 9.84 1.80 -7.87
N LYS A 18 10.39 0.77 -7.22
CA LYS A 18 11.64 0.13 -7.69
C LYS A 18 11.47 -0.62 -9.00
N MET A 19 10.31 -1.22 -9.24
CA MET A 19 10.05 -2.07 -10.42
C MET A 19 9.48 -1.29 -11.61
N TYR A 20 8.77 -0.20 -11.35
CA TYR A 20 8.03 0.58 -12.33
C TYR A 20 8.35 2.08 -12.17
N ASP A 21 7.32 2.92 -12.10
CA ASP A 21 7.42 4.36 -11.96
C ASP A 21 6.57 4.86 -10.77
N ILE A 22 6.58 6.18 -10.58
CA ILE A 22 5.83 6.83 -9.50
C ILE A 22 4.32 6.75 -9.65
N TYR A 23 3.78 6.76 -10.88
CA TYR A 23 2.34 6.69 -11.10
C TYR A 23 1.79 5.31 -10.71
N VAL A 24 2.48 4.24 -11.10
CA VAL A 24 2.15 2.87 -10.70
C VAL A 24 2.28 2.72 -9.19
N ALA A 25 3.36 3.23 -8.58
CA ALA A 25 3.56 3.15 -7.14
C ALA A 25 2.43 3.86 -6.35
N THR A 26 2.03 5.06 -6.78
CA THR A 26 0.93 5.80 -6.14
C THR A 26 -0.41 5.06 -6.27
N ALA A 27 -0.71 4.48 -7.45
CA ALA A 27 -1.92 3.68 -7.65
C ALA A 27 -1.94 2.44 -6.74
N VAL A 28 -0.81 1.75 -6.61
CA VAL A 28 -0.66 0.58 -5.72
C VAL A 28 -0.88 0.98 -4.26
N ALA A 29 -0.29 2.08 -3.80
CA ALA A 29 -0.45 2.54 -2.42
C ALA A 29 -1.91 2.89 -2.09
N MET A 30 -2.61 3.60 -3.00
CA MET A 30 -4.03 3.92 -2.82
C MET A 30 -4.91 2.66 -2.80
N GLY A 31 -4.69 1.73 -3.74
CA GLY A 31 -5.42 0.47 -3.80
C GLY A 31 -5.21 -0.39 -2.54
N ALA A 32 -3.96 -0.50 -2.08
CA ALA A 32 -3.62 -1.22 -0.86
C ALA A 32 -4.29 -0.60 0.38
N ALA A 33 -4.27 0.73 0.51
CA ALA A 33 -4.91 1.43 1.63
C ALA A 33 -6.44 1.25 1.64
N ALA A 34 -7.08 1.29 0.47
CA ALA A 34 -8.52 1.04 0.34
C ALA A 34 -8.88 -0.40 0.72
N LEU A 35 -8.14 -1.39 0.18
CA LEU A 35 -8.32 -2.81 0.50
C LEU A 35 -8.10 -3.09 1.99
N GLN A 36 -7.05 -2.52 2.56
CA GLN A 36 -6.71 -2.69 3.97
C GLN A 36 -7.80 -2.10 4.89
N THR A 37 -8.30 -0.90 4.57
CA THR A 37 -9.38 -0.28 5.33
C THR A 37 -10.67 -1.08 5.21
N PHE A 38 -11.01 -1.55 4.01
CA PHE A 38 -12.19 -2.37 3.80
C PHE A 38 -12.10 -3.70 4.56
N ALA A 39 -10.97 -4.40 4.47
CA ALA A 39 -10.73 -5.66 5.18
C ALA A 39 -10.69 -5.49 6.71
N PHE A 40 -10.38 -4.30 7.23
CA PHE A 40 -10.43 -4.01 8.66
C PHE A 40 -11.87 -3.82 9.18
N TRP A 41 -12.77 -3.32 8.32
CA TRP A 41 -14.15 -2.99 8.69
C TRP A 41 -15.17 -4.10 8.38
N VAL A 42 -14.81 -5.08 7.56
CA VAL A 42 -15.58 -6.33 7.35
C VAL A 42 -15.29 -7.33 8.46
#